data_AF-A0A7S3PFC2-F1
#
_entry.id   AF-A0A7S3PFC2-F1
#
_cell.length_a   1.000
_cell.length_b   1.000
_cell.length_c   1.000
_cell.angle_alpha   90.00
_cell.angle_beta   90.00
_cell.angle_gamma   90.00
#
_symmetry.space_group_name_H-M   'P 1'
#
loop_
_entity.id
_entity.type
_entity.pdbx_description
1 polymer ?
#
loop_
_entity_poly.entity_id
_entity_poly.type
_entity_poly.pdbx_seq_one_letter_code
_entity_poly.pdbx_strand_id
1 'polypeptide(L)'
;DYEAQRIVNMINSKSLQLEHVKTKLPLRWLRFLDVMLETKGPWIHFSRVREIAETFGFVTTIQVTQMLKYFDKLGVIVYIDATEALRNVVVTDPEWLIHSLSLITPNSNDSTLGTDGIINAGLEKDLENLLNKSLMSRDLLEYLWNGERIQVEFLIEVMKQSLLLSEWRVGGKDNEKYLVADLLPENVECGPIEGHRFTISFKNGFLPDGVYERLLCLSLSQSNDPSAPILGKSSSKFKFENEEVLVEKTEGEMVFTVAARKISALFLYTVVSILNKINTEVMNARLSWNIMLENVENNTFVALEEARDLKLEPWFSDDDQGDERSSFSDFINNFL
;
A
#
# COMPACT_ATOMS: atom_id res chain seq x y z
N ASP A 1 -22.10 24.76 26.84
CA ASP A 1 -21.58 24.10 28.06
C ASP A 1 -22.11 22.70 28.30
N TYR A 2 -23.43 22.45 28.35
CA TYR A 2 -23.98 21.10 28.60
C TYR A 2 -23.52 20.04 27.58
N GLU A 3 -23.60 20.32 26.27
CA GLU A 3 -23.15 19.38 25.23
C GLU A 3 -21.64 19.14 25.25
N ALA A 4 -20.84 20.17 25.56
CA ALA A 4 -19.39 20.01 25.71
C ALA A 4 -19.06 19.09 26.91
N GLN A 5 -19.74 19.29 28.04
CA GLN A 5 -19.57 18.44 29.22
C GLN A 5 -20.05 17.01 28.97
N ARG A 6 -21.13 16.83 28.19
CA ARG A 6 -21.62 15.52 27.77
C ARG A 6 -20.59 14.79 26.93
N ILE A 7 -19.97 15.47 25.97
CA ILE A 7 -18.89 14.91 25.13
C ILE A 7 -17.69 14.52 25.99
N VAL A 8 -17.24 15.38 26.91
CA VAL A 8 -16.13 15.07 27.83
C VAL A 8 -16.44 13.83 28.66
N ASN A 9 -17.65 13.72 29.22
CA ASN A 9 -18.07 12.55 29.99
C ASN A 9 -18.11 11.28 29.13
N MET A 10 -18.57 11.39 27.87
CA MET A 10 -18.56 10.28 26.92
C MET A 10 -17.13 9.83 26.60
N ILE A 11 -16.22 10.76 26.29
CA ILE A 11 -14.81 10.48 26.03
C ILE A 11 -14.20 9.77 27.24
N ASN A 12 -14.34 10.32 28.45
CA ASN A 12 -13.80 9.70 29.67
C ASN A 12 -14.34 8.29 29.89
N SER A 13 -15.65 8.09 29.71
CA SER A 13 -16.26 6.76 29.87
C SER A 13 -15.72 5.74 28.87
N LYS A 14 -15.45 6.16 27.62
CA LYS A 14 -14.88 5.32 26.57
C LYS A 14 -13.40 5.06 26.81
N SER A 15 -12.63 6.07 27.20
CA SER A 15 -11.20 5.94 27.51
C SER A 15 -10.97 4.92 28.63
N LEU A 16 -11.78 4.92 29.68
CA LEU A 16 -11.70 3.94 30.77
C LEU A 16 -12.03 2.49 30.34
N GLN A 17 -12.72 2.32 29.21
CA GLN A 17 -13.02 0.99 28.65
C GLN A 17 -11.87 0.42 27.81
N LEU A 18 -10.94 1.26 27.35
CA LEU A 18 -9.82 0.85 26.51
C LEU A 18 -8.93 -0.15 27.25
N GLU A 19 -8.56 -1.23 26.56
CA GLU A 19 -7.81 -2.34 27.17
C GLU A 19 -6.47 -1.88 27.75
N HIS A 20 -5.76 -0.99 27.04
CA HIS A 20 -4.46 -0.49 27.47
C HIS A 20 -4.50 0.33 28.77
N VAL A 21 -5.64 0.94 29.12
CA VAL A 21 -5.80 1.68 30.39
C VAL A 21 -5.82 0.72 31.60
N LYS A 22 -6.19 -0.55 31.37
CA LYS A 22 -6.23 -1.59 32.40
C LYS A 22 -4.90 -2.36 32.50
N THR A 23 -4.01 -2.18 31.54
CA THR A 23 -2.72 -2.87 31.49
C THR A 23 -1.75 -2.29 32.51
N LYS A 24 -1.18 -3.16 33.36
CA LYS A 24 -0.13 -2.75 34.29
C LYS A 24 1.20 -2.60 33.54
N LEU A 25 1.75 -1.38 33.53
CA LEU A 25 3.03 -1.11 32.91
C LEU A 25 4.13 -0.89 33.95
N PRO A 26 5.37 -1.36 33.70
CA PRO A 26 6.50 -1.02 34.55
C PRO A 26 6.75 0.49 34.57
N LEU A 27 6.89 1.10 35.74
CA LEU A 27 7.16 2.54 35.87
C LEU A 27 8.40 3.00 35.09
N ARG A 28 9.41 2.13 34.96
CA ARG A 28 10.62 2.42 34.17
C ARG A 28 10.32 2.60 32.67
N TRP A 29 9.27 1.97 32.13
CA TRP A 29 8.86 2.15 30.74
C TRP A 29 8.30 3.56 30.53
N LEU A 30 7.46 4.03 31.47
CA LEU A 30 6.89 5.38 31.41
C LEU A 30 7.97 6.45 31.54
N ARG A 31 8.88 6.31 32.51
CA ARG A 31 10.01 7.25 32.64
C ARG A 31 10.92 7.28 31.41
N PHE A 32 11.15 6.13 30.79
CA PHE A 32 11.89 6.05 29.53
C PHE A 32 11.16 6.79 28.42
N LEU A 33 9.83 6.61 28.31
CA LEU A 33 9.00 7.29 27.32
C LEU A 33 9.04 8.81 27.51
N ASP A 34 8.94 9.31 28.74
CA ASP A 34 9.03 10.74 29.04
C ASP A 34 10.35 11.32 28.49
N VAL A 35 11.48 10.66 28.77
CA VAL A 35 12.80 11.09 28.26
C VAL A 35 12.90 11.02 26.73
N MET A 36 12.29 10.00 26.12
CA MET A 36 12.23 9.88 24.66
C MET A 36 11.45 11.05 24.04
N LEU A 37 10.29 11.41 24.59
CA LEU A 37 9.45 12.50 24.11
C LEU A 37 10.06 13.89 24.38
N GLU A 38 10.87 14.03 25.42
CA GLU A 38 11.64 15.24 25.72
C GLU A 38 12.90 15.40 24.84
N THR A 39 13.31 14.35 24.12
CA THR A 39 14.48 14.42 23.24
C THR A 39 14.17 15.35 22.07
N LYS A 40 15.12 16.23 21.73
CA LYS A 40 14.95 17.18 20.64
C LYS A 40 14.86 16.45 19.29
N GLY A 41 13.76 16.67 18.58
CA GLY A 41 13.56 16.20 17.22
C GLY A 41 12.37 15.25 17.10
N PRO A 42 11.82 15.10 15.88
CA PRO A 42 10.63 14.28 15.65
C PRO A 42 10.94 12.77 15.55
N TRP A 43 12.21 12.40 15.46
CA TRP A 43 12.67 11.01 15.40
C TRP A 43 14.05 10.85 16.05
N ILE A 44 14.38 9.62 16.43
CA ILE A 44 15.63 9.25 17.09
C ILE A 44 16.17 7.97 16.45
N HIS A 45 17.48 7.93 16.22
CA HIS A 45 18.14 6.71 15.76
C HIS A 45 18.09 5.62 16.83
N PHE A 46 17.81 4.37 16.44
CA PHE A 46 17.64 3.25 17.36
C PHE A 46 18.87 3.00 18.25
N SER A 47 20.09 3.28 17.77
CA SER A 47 21.29 3.20 18.63
C SER A 47 21.20 4.12 19.84
N ARG A 48 20.73 5.36 19.64
CA ARG A 48 20.55 6.34 20.71
C ARG A 48 19.42 5.94 21.64
N VAL A 49 18.35 5.36 21.10
CA VAL A 49 17.26 4.80 21.91
C VAL A 49 17.78 3.70 22.86
N ARG A 50 18.68 2.84 22.38
CA ARG A 50 19.33 1.83 23.22
C ARG A 50 20.19 2.44 24.32
N GLU A 51 21.01 3.45 24.00
CA GLU A 51 21.82 4.17 25.00
C GLU A 51 20.93 4.77 26.10
N ILE A 52 19.80 5.38 25.74
CA ILE A 52 18.84 5.90 26.72
C ILE A 52 18.26 4.74 27.55
N ALA A 53 17.85 3.64 26.91
CA ALA A 53 17.27 2.50 27.60
C ALA A 53 18.24 1.85 28.60
N GLU A 54 19.54 1.77 28.28
CA GLU A 54 20.56 1.25 29.19
C GLU A 54 20.59 2.02 30.53
N THR A 55 20.37 3.35 30.51
CA THR A 55 20.30 4.16 31.74
C THR A 55 19.12 3.81 32.66
N PHE A 56 18.08 3.17 32.11
CA PHE A 56 16.90 2.69 32.85
C PHE A 56 16.97 1.18 33.18
N GLY A 57 18.14 0.56 32.97
CA GLY A 57 18.40 -0.84 33.28
C GLY A 57 17.80 -1.82 32.28
N PHE A 58 17.58 -1.40 31.03
CA PHE A 58 17.31 -2.33 29.93
C PHE A 58 18.63 -2.92 29.42
N VAL A 59 18.78 -4.24 29.55
CA VAL A 59 20.07 -4.92 29.26
C VAL A 59 20.08 -5.56 27.87
N THR A 60 18.91 -5.78 27.28
CA THR A 60 18.79 -6.52 26.01
C THR A 60 17.97 -5.74 24.99
N THR A 61 18.39 -5.82 23.72
CA THR A 61 17.65 -5.24 22.58
C THR A 61 16.20 -5.75 22.53
N ILE A 62 15.97 -7.01 22.88
CA ILE A 62 14.63 -7.62 22.88
C ILE A 62 13.68 -6.87 23.83
N GLN A 63 14.14 -6.51 25.03
CA GLN A 63 13.33 -5.75 25.98
C GLN A 63 12.98 -4.35 25.45
N VAL A 64 13.94 -3.68 24.81
CA VAL A 64 13.74 -2.36 24.20
C VAL A 64 12.72 -2.46 23.07
N THR A 65 12.91 -3.41 22.15
CA THR A 65 11.99 -3.65 21.02
C THR A 65 10.58 -4.01 21.48
N GLN A 66 10.41 -4.83 22.53
CA GLN A 66 9.09 -5.15 23.09
C GLN A 66 8.39 -3.92 23.65
N MET A 67 9.13 -3.06 24.35
CA MET A 67 8.61 -1.80 24.87
C MET A 67 8.21 -0.83 23.74
N LEU A 68 9.06 -0.66 22.73
CA LEU A 68 8.75 0.19 21.58
C LEU A 68 7.52 -0.31 20.82
N LYS A 69 7.42 -1.62 20.55
CA LYS A 69 6.23 -2.24 19.93
C LYS A 69 4.97 -2.02 20.75
N TYR A 70 5.08 -1.93 22.08
CA TYR A 70 3.93 -1.60 22.91
C TYR A 70 3.50 -0.14 22.73
N PHE A 71 4.44 0.82 22.75
CA PHE A 71 4.12 2.23 22.56
C PHE A 71 3.67 2.56 21.13
N ASP A 72 4.22 1.88 20.14
CA ASP A 72 3.77 1.91 18.74
C ASP A 72 2.31 1.49 18.61
N LYS A 73 1.91 0.39 19.26
CA LYS A 73 0.49 -0.04 19.32
C LYS A 73 -0.44 0.99 19.98
N LEU A 74 0.09 1.84 20.84
CA LEU A 74 -0.67 2.94 21.45
C LEU A 74 -0.70 4.20 20.58
N GLY A 75 0.11 4.26 19.52
CA GLY A 75 0.24 5.42 18.64
C GLY A 75 0.96 6.61 19.28
N VAL A 76 1.68 6.41 20.40
CA VAL A 76 2.42 7.49 21.07
C VAL A 76 3.77 7.74 20.38
N ILE A 77 4.35 6.70 19.81
CA ILE A 77 5.53 6.73 18.95
C ILE A 77 5.24 5.86 17.73
N VAL A 78 6.10 5.88 16.72
CA VAL A 78 6.06 4.91 15.61
C VAL A 78 7.37 4.12 15.57
N TYR A 79 7.26 2.80 15.59
CA TYR A 79 8.40 1.89 15.49
C TYR A 79 8.05 0.66 14.67
N ILE A 80 8.66 0.56 13.48
CA ILE A 80 8.36 -0.49 12.52
C ILE A 80 9.55 -1.44 12.38
N ASP A 81 9.34 -2.70 12.75
CA ASP A 81 10.36 -3.75 12.75
C ASP A 81 10.18 -4.70 11.56
N ALA A 82 10.19 -4.14 10.34
CA ALA A 82 10.02 -4.89 9.09
C ALA A 82 11.31 -4.96 8.27
N THR A 83 12.03 -3.83 8.15
CA THR A 83 13.30 -3.73 7.41
C THR A 83 14.35 -3.03 8.25
N GLU A 84 15.60 -3.03 7.79
CA GLU A 84 16.68 -2.32 8.48
C GLU A 84 16.48 -0.80 8.48
N ALA A 85 16.07 -0.22 7.34
CA ALA A 85 15.77 1.21 7.24
C ALA A 85 14.70 1.64 8.26
N LEU A 86 13.65 0.82 8.41
CA LEU A 86 12.56 1.08 9.35
C LEU A 86 12.95 0.87 10.81
N ARG A 87 13.65 -0.24 11.10
CA ARG A 87 14.06 -0.60 12.47
C ARG A 87 15.05 0.39 13.08
N ASN A 88 15.84 1.07 12.25
CA ASN A 88 16.87 1.99 12.71
C ASN A 88 16.33 3.37 13.13
N VAL A 89 15.06 3.66 12.87
CA VAL A 89 14.42 4.94 13.21
C VAL A 89 13.24 4.71 14.15
N VAL A 90 13.19 5.48 15.23
CA VAL A 90 12.03 5.55 16.12
C VAL A 90 11.46 6.95 16.01
N VAL A 91 10.22 7.07 15.53
CA VAL A 91 9.55 8.37 15.41
C VAL A 91 8.91 8.70 16.76
N THR A 92 9.35 9.77 17.39
CA THR A 92 8.82 10.26 18.67
C THR A 92 7.67 11.23 18.49
N ASP A 93 7.54 11.83 17.32
CA ASP A 93 6.43 12.69 16.93
C ASP A 93 5.68 12.09 15.72
N PRO A 94 4.58 11.34 15.96
CA PRO A 94 3.78 10.77 14.88
C PRO A 94 3.19 11.83 13.93
N GLU A 95 2.95 13.06 14.39
CA GLU A 95 2.39 14.13 13.55
C GLU A 95 3.39 14.55 12.46
N TRP A 96 4.67 14.65 12.82
CA TRP A 96 5.73 14.88 11.84
C TRP A 96 5.79 13.82 10.75
N LEU A 97 5.56 12.54 11.08
CA LEU A 97 5.53 11.47 10.07
C LEU A 97 4.38 11.71 9.09
N ILE A 98 3.17 11.98 9.60
CA ILE A 98 2.01 12.25 8.75
C ILE A 98 2.24 13.49 7.87
N HIS A 99 2.79 14.56 8.45
CA HIS A 99 3.15 15.76 7.70
C HIS A 99 4.16 15.45 6.60
N SER A 100 5.24 14.74 6.92
CA SER A 100 6.27 14.35 5.95
C SER A 100 5.71 13.51 4.80
N LEU A 101 4.84 12.55 5.11
CA LEU A 101 4.15 11.75 4.09
C LEU A 101 3.17 12.59 3.27
N SER A 102 2.55 13.61 3.84
CA SER A 102 1.63 14.49 3.11
C SER A 102 2.30 15.41 2.10
N LEU A 103 3.60 15.73 2.26
CA LEU A 103 4.34 16.61 1.36
C LEU A 103 4.44 16.09 -0.08
N ILE A 104 4.31 14.77 -0.27
CA ILE A 104 4.30 14.16 -1.61
C ILE A 104 2.96 14.42 -2.34
N THR A 105 1.90 14.78 -1.62
CA THR A 105 0.56 14.95 -2.17
C THR A 105 0.34 16.41 -2.56
N PRO A 106 0.14 16.73 -3.86
CA PRO A 106 0.00 18.10 -4.35
C PRO A 106 -1.20 18.87 -3.79
N ASN A 107 -2.19 18.15 -3.22
CA ASN A 107 -3.42 18.71 -2.66
C ASN A 107 -3.34 19.03 -1.16
N SER A 108 -2.17 18.91 -0.53
CA SER A 108 -2.04 19.46 0.82
C SER A 108 -2.34 20.96 0.74
N ASN A 109 -3.34 21.42 1.47
CA ASN A 109 -3.85 22.81 1.46
C ASN A 109 -2.81 23.86 1.89
N ASP A 110 -1.57 23.42 2.10
CA ASP A 110 -0.42 24.26 2.28
C ASP A 110 0.17 24.52 0.90
N SER A 111 0.01 25.75 0.41
CA SER A 111 0.54 26.26 -0.86
C SER A 111 2.09 26.33 -0.88
N THR A 112 2.75 25.41 -0.17
CA THR A 112 4.17 25.34 0.17
C THR A 112 4.89 24.19 -0.53
N LEU A 113 4.21 23.41 -1.38
CA LEU A 113 4.85 22.97 -2.62
C LEU A 113 5.12 24.22 -3.44
N GLY A 114 6.13 24.99 -3.02
CA GLY A 114 6.60 26.16 -3.72
C GLY A 114 7.10 25.66 -5.05
N THR A 115 6.22 25.66 -6.06
CA THR A 115 6.53 25.31 -7.43
C THR A 115 7.79 26.06 -7.85
N ASP A 116 7.87 27.32 -7.45
CA ASP A 116 9.04 28.20 -7.61
C ASP A 116 10.31 27.64 -6.95
N GLY A 117 10.22 27.08 -5.74
CA GLY A 117 11.34 26.46 -5.04
C GLY A 117 11.86 25.20 -5.75
N ILE A 118 10.94 24.35 -6.22
CA ILE A 118 11.26 23.12 -6.97
C ILE A 118 11.88 23.47 -8.34
N ILE A 119 11.31 24.46 -9.03
CA ILE A 119 11.83 24.98 -10.30
C ILE A 119 13.22 25.60 -10.09
N ASN A 120 13.42 26.41 -9.05
CA ASN A 120 14.72 27.00 -8.72
C ASN A 120 15.77 25.94 -8.35
N ALA A 121 15.36 24.79 -7.81
CA ALA A 121 16.21 23.64 -7.56
C ALA A 121 16.54 22.81 -8.83
N GLY A 122 15.96 23.15 -9.98
CA GLY A 122 16.17 22.44 -11.24
C GLY A 122 15.34 21.16 -11.40
N LEU A 123 14.34 20.95 -10.54
CA LEU A 123 13.51 19.74 -10.48
C LEU A 123 12.16 19.90 -11.21
N GLU A 124 12.07 20.85 -12.13
CA GLU A 124 10.86 21.14 -12.92
C GLU A 124 10.36 19.90 -13.67
N LYS A 125 11.27 19.14 -14.29
CA LYS A 125 10.91 17.91 -15.01
C LYS A 125 10.40 16.81 -14.10
N ASP A 126 10.92 16.72 -12.88
CA ASP A 126 10.47 15.74 -11.88
C ASP A 126 9.07 16.09 -11.38
N LEU A 127 8.80 17.38 -11.17
CA LEU A 127 7.47 17.87 -10.85
C LEU A 127 6.47 17.61 -11.99
N GLU A 128 6.85 17.89 -13.23
CA GLU A 128 6.02 17.57 -14.40
C GLU A 128 5.72 16.07 -14.50
N ASN A 129 6.70 15.21 -14.21
CA ASN A 129 6.49 13.77 -14.19
C ASN A 129 5.55 13.33 -13.04
N LEU A 130 5.65 13.97 -11.88
CA LEU A 130 4.75 13.69 -10.76
C LEU A 130 3.31 14.04 -11.12
N LEU A 131 3.08 15.25 -11.65
CA LEU A 131 1.75 15.76 -11.94
C LEU A 131 1.08 15.06 -13.13
N ASN A 132 1.85 14.71 -14.17
CA ASN A 132 1.28 14.16 -15.40
C ASN A 132 1.34 12.63 -15.49
N LYS A 133 2.24 11.99 -14.73
CA LYS A 133 2.50 10.54 -14.83
C LYS A 133 2.54 9.84 -13.48
N SER A 134 2.37 10.58 -12.38
CA SER A 134 2.46 10.03 -11.02
C SER A 134 3.84 9.45 -10.70
N LEU A 135 4.88 9.92 -11.39
CA LEU A 135 6.24 9.43 -11.23
C LEU A 135 7.09 10.44 -10.47
N MET A 136 7.69 9.99 -9.38
CA MET A 136 8.56 10.77 -8.54
C MET A 136 9.98 10.25 -8.63
N SER A 137 10.96 11.15 -8.77
CA SER A 137 12.37 10.79 -8.65
C SER A 137 12.81 10.81 -7.19
N ARG A 138 13.93 10.14 -6.92
CA ARG A 138 14.61 10.25 -5.65
C ARG A 138 15.02 11.68 -5.31
N ASP A 139 15.51 12.44 -6.27
CA ASP A 139 15.96 13.82 -6.06
C ASP A 139 14.80 14.72 -5.59
N LEU A 140 13.60 14.53 -6.15
CA LEU A 140 12.41 15.25 -5.70
C LEU A 140 12.02 14.86 -4.26
N LEU A 141 12.11 13.58 -3.90
CA LEU A 141 11.85 13.12 -2.52
C LEU A 141 12.83 13.72 -1.51
N GLU A 142 14.13 13.72 -1.85
CA GLU A 142 15.17 14.30 -1.01
C GLU A 142 14.95 15.81 -0.82
N TYR A 143 14.53 16.51 -1.88
CA TYR A 143 14.15 17.92 -1.81
C TYR A 143 12.93 18.16 -0.91
N LEU A 144 11.83 17.43 -1.13
CA LEU A 144 10.57 17.63 -0.41
C LEU A 144 10.71 17.40 1.09
N TRP A 145 11.46 16.38 1.49
CA TRP A 145 11.61 16.06 2.90
C TRP A 145 12.72 16.83 3.60
N ASN A 146 13.60 17.52 2.84
CA ASN A 146 14.70 18.34 3.33
C ASN A 146 15.43 17.69 4.53
N GLY A 147 15.69 16.40 4.40
CA GLY A 147 16.06 15.51 5.49
C GLY A 147 17.42 14.86 5.30
N GLU A 148 17.97 14.31 6.37
CA GLU A 148 19.16 13.47 6.27
C GLU A 148 18.84 12.18 5.49
N ARG A 149 19.84 11.56 4.88
CA ARG A 149 19.67 10.34 4.08
C ARG A 149 18.89 9.24 4.83
N ILE A 150 19.15 9.05 6.12
CA ILE A 150 18.46 8.04 6.92
C ILE A 150 16.96 8.31 7.07
N GLN A 151 16.57 9.58 7.16
CA GLN A 151 15.17 10.00 7.20
C GLN A 151 14.48 9.72 5.86
N VAL A 152 15.14 10.06 4.75
CA VAL A 152 14.61 9.83 3.40
C VAL A 152 14.40 8.34 3.15
N GLU A 153 15.39 7.50 3.46
CA GLU A 153 15.28 6.03 3.31
C GLU A 153 14.17 5.46 4.18
N PHE A 154 14.04 5.95 5.42
CA PHE A 154 12.94 5.57 6.31
C PHE A 154 11.58 5.90 5.69
N LEU A 155 11.38 7.14 5.20
CA LEU A 155 10.11 7.59 4.62
C LEU A 155 9.76 6.83 3.33
N ILE A 156 10.74 6.59 2.44
CA ILE A 156 10.56 5.73 1.25
C ILE A 156 10.06 4.35 1.68
N GLU A 157 10.72 3.74 2.66
CA GLU A 157 10.38 2.39 3.06
C GLU A 157 9.02 2.33 3.78
N VAL A 158 8.64 3.34 4.56
CA VAL A 158 7.28 3.46 5.14
C VAL A 158 6.24 3.48 4.03
N MET A 159 6.48 4.29 2.99
CA MET A 159 5.58 4.40 1.86
C MET A 159 5.47 3.11 1.04
N LYS A 160 6.59 2.41 0.82
CA LYS A 160 6.62 1.11 0.13
C LYS A 160 5.84 0.04 0.91
N GLN A 161 6.06 -0.07 2.21
CA GLN A 161 5.32 -1.02 3.07
C GLN A 161 3.82 -0.68 3.13
N SER A 162 3.47 0.60 3.05
CA SER A 162 2.07 1.06 3.00
C SER A 162 1.43 0.93 1.60
N LEU A 163 2.19 0.44 0.62
CA LEU A 163 1.83 0.31 -0.79
C LEU A 163 1.39 1.65 -1.44
N LEU A 164 1.88 2.78 -0.91
CA LEU A 164 1.64 4.11 -1.47
C LEU A 164 2.66 4.48 -2.56
N LEU A 165 3.76 3.74 -2.59
CA LEU A 165 4.88 3.96 -3.47
C LEU A 165 5.42 2.63 -4.00
N SER A 166 5.67 2.54 -5.31
CA SER A 166 6.30 1.38 -5.95
C SER A 166 7.54 1.80 -6.71
N GLU A 167 8.58 0.97 -6.68
CA GLU A 167 9.73 1.14 -7.57
C GLU A 167 9.27 1.10 -9.04
N TRP A 168 9.72 2.10 -9.80
CA TRP A 168 9.47 2.19 -11.22
C TRP A 168 10.65 1.58 -11.99
N ARG A 169 10.47 0.36 -12.48
CA ARG A 169 11.54 -0.41 -13.15
C ARG A 169 11.53 -0.29 -14.68
N VAL A 170 10.57 0.44 -15.23
CA VAL A 170 10.44 0.63 -16.68
C VAL A 170 11.48 1.65 -17.17
N GLY A 171 12.29 1.25 -18.17
CA GLY A 171 13.24 2.14 -18.84
C GLY A 171 14.69 2.10 -18.32
N GLY A 172 15.04 1.14 -17.47
CA GLY A 172 16.43 0.90 -17.03
C GLY A 172 16.78 1.49 -15.65
N LYS A 173 18.01 1.24 -15.19
CA LYS A 173 18.49 1.52 -13.81
C LYS A 173 18.94 2.96 -13.55
N ASP A 174 19.02 3.80 -14.57
CA ASP A 174 19.79 5.05 -14.47
C ASP A 174 19.11 6.18 -13.69
N ASN A 175 17.87 6.02 -13.22
CA ASN A 175 17.25 6.97 -12.29
C ASN A 175 16.27 6.24 -11.37
N GLU A 176 16.56 6.19 -10.06
CA GLU A 176 15.62 5.70 -9.06
C GLU A 176 14.34 6.53 -9.13
N LYS A 177 13.28 5.91 -9.64
CA LYS A 177 11.95 6.50 -9.81
C LYS A 177 10.93 5.64 -9.11
N TYR A 178 9.85 6.30 -8.74
CA TYR A 178 8.81 5.72 -7.93
C TYR A 178 7.44 6.12 -8.48
N LEU A 179 6.55 5.15 -8.63
CA LEU A 179 5.14 5.41 -8.87
C LEU A 179 4.47 5.79 -7.56
N VAL A 180 3.76 6.93 -7.54
CA VAL A 180 2.94 7.38 -6.41
C VAL A 180 1.48 7.01 -6.70
N ALA A 181 0.98 6.01 -5.98
CA ALA A 181 -0.27 5.34 -6.30
C ALA A 181 -1.49 6.28 -6.28
N ASP A 182 -1.50 7.24 -5.37
CA ASP A 182 -2.65 8.13 -5.13
C ASP A 182 -2.76 9.29 -6.14
N LEU A 183 -1.69 9.53 -6.91
CA LEU A 183 -1.59 10.65 -7.84
C LEU A 183 -1.83 10.23 -9.29
N LEU A 184 -2.47 9.08 -9.50
CA LEU A 184 -2.86 8.64 -10.83
C LEU A 184 -3.68 9.72 -11.54
N PRO A 185 -3.44 9.97 -12.84
CA PRO A 185 -4.17 10.97 -13.59
C PRO A 185 -5.63 10.55 -13.79
N GLU A 186 -6.54 11.51 -13.78
CA GLU A 186 -7.99 11.25 -13.88
C GLU A 186 -8.45 10.98 -15.32
N ASN A 187 -7.91 11.73 -16.28
CA ASN A 187 -8.38 11.74 -17.68
C ASN A 187 -7.51 10.86 -18.58
N VAL A 188 -7.22 9.62 -18.14
CA VAL A 188 -6.47 8.65 -18.95
C VAL A 188 -7.41 7.56 -19.45
N GLU A 189 -7.61 7.52 -20.76
CA GLU A 189 -8.35 6.46 -21.44
C GLU A 189 -7.36 5.43 -21.97
N CYS A 190 -7.41 4.23 -21.39
CA CYS A 190 -6.71 3.08 -21.93
C CYS A 190 -7.63 2.46 -22.98
N GLY A 191 -7.37 2.72 -24.27
CA GLY A 191 -8.16 2.13 -25.35
C GLY A 191 -8.35 0.61 -25.18
N PRO A 192 -9.45 0.04 -25.71
CA PRO A 192 -9.84 -1.33 -25.43
C PRO A 192 -8.79 -2.33 -25.91
N ILE A 193 -8.75 -3.49 -25.26
CA ILE A 193 -7.98 -4.65 -25.71
C ILE A 193 -8.93 -5.82 -25.97
N GLU A 194 -8.62 -6.64 -26.98
CA GLU A 194 -9.33 -7.88 -27.22
C GLU A 194 -8.80 -8.96 -26.26
N GLY A 195 -9.71 -9.70 -25.63
CA GLY A 195 -9.33 -10.70 -24.64
C GLY A 195 -10.50 -11.22 -23.84
N HIS A 196 -10.18 -11.95 -22.78
CA HIS A 196 -11.16 -12.54 -21.87
C HIS A 196 -11.27 -11.73 -20.59
N ARG A 197 -12.48 -11.68 -20.01
CA ARG A 197 -12.76 -10.80 -18.89
C ARG A 197 -13.11 -11.54 -17.61
N PHE A 198 -12.63 -11.04 -16.49
CA PHE A 198 -13.15 -11.41 -15.18
C PHE A 198 -13.28 -10.17 -14.31
N THR A 199 -14.12 -10.28 -13.30
CA THR A 199 -14.42 -9.18 -12.39
C THR A 199 -14.12 -9.60 -10.96
N ILE A 200 -13.51 -8.69 -10.21
CA ILE A 200 -13.47 -8.77 -8.74
C ILE A 200 -14.61 -7.89 -8.24
N SER A 201 -15.64 -8.53 -7.69
CA SER A 201 -16.83 -7.84 -7.17
C SER A 201 -16.74 -7.74 -5.64
N PHE A 202 -16.79 -6.53 -5.11
CA PHE A 202 -16.66 -6.27 -3.67
C PHE A 202 -18.02 -6.35 -2.98
N LYS A 203 -18.07 -7.02 -1.82
CA LYS A 203 -19.33 -7.17 -1.08
C LYS A 203 -19.88 -5.79 -0.69
N ASN A 204 -21.21 -5.67 -0.75
CA ASN A 204 -21.96 -4.42 -0.55
C ASN A 204 -21.76 -3.37 -1.66
N GLY A 205 -21.17 -3.74 -2.80
CA GLY A 205 -21.04 -2.86 -3.96
C GLY A 205 -20.11 -1.66 -3.72
N PHE A 206 -19.15 -1.81 -2.80
CA PHE A 206 -18.23 -0.76 -2.43
C PHE A 206 -16.79 -1.25 -2.55
N LEU A 207 -16.04 -0.63 -3.45
CA LEU A 207 -14.59 -0.76 -3.58
C LEU A 207 -13.90 0.29 -2.71
N PRO A 208 -13.20 -0.10 -1.62
CA PRO A 208 -12.52 0.86 -0.77
C PRO A 208 -11.43 1.64 -1.50
N ASP A 209 -11.30 2.91 -1.15
CA ASP A 209 -10.28 3.80 -1.70
C ASP A 209 -8.88 3.23 -1.48
N GLY A 210 -8.03 3.36 -2.50
CA GLY A 210 -6.66 2.90 -2.45
C GLY A 210 -6.46 1.40 -2.72
N VAL A 211 -7.51 0.57 -2.87
CA VAL A 211 -7.34 -0.85 -3.23
C VAL A 211 -6.80 -0.99 -4.65
N TYR A 212 -7.40 -0.26 -5.59
CA TYR A 212 -7.03 -0.30 -7.00
C TYR A 212 -5.61 0.23 -7.21
N GLU A 213 -5.29 1.36 -6.59
CA GLU A 213 -3.99 2.01 -6.63
C GLU A 213 -2.89 1.08 -6.11
N ARG A 214 -3.15 0.37 -5.00
CA ARG A 214 -2.23 -0.61 -4.41
C ARG A 214 -2.07 -1.87 -5.25
N LEU A 215 -3.15 -2.31 -5.92
CA LEU A 215 -3.10 -3.41 -6.87
C LEU A 215 -2.16 -3.06 -8.03
N LEU A 216 -2.23 -1.84 -8.55
CA LEU A 216 -1.30 -1.36 -9.59
C LEU A 216 0.15 -1.33 -9.09
N CYS A 217 0.40 -0.79 -7.90
CA CYS A 217 1.73 -0.81 -7.30
C CYS A 217 2.33 -2.22 -7.24
N LEU A 218 1.58 -3.18 -6.70
CA LEU A 218 2.05 -4.56 -6.59
C LEU A 218 2.23 -5.23 -7.95
N SER A 219 1.28 -5.06 -8.87
CA SER A 219 1.33 -5.66 -10.20
C SER A 219 2.53 -5.14 -11.02
N LEU A 220 2.79 -3.83 -10.98
CA LEU A 220 3.90 -3.21 -11.69
C LEU A 220 5.26 -3.55 -11.06
N SER A 221 5.32 -3.70 -9.73
CA SER A 221 6.55 -4.10 -9.04
C SER A 221 7.04 -5.50 -9.44
N GLN A 222 6.11 -6.35 -9.88
CA GLN A 222 6.37 -7.73 -10.35
C GLN A 222 6.59 -7.79 -11.87
N SER A 223 6.23 -6.74 -12.62
CA SER A 223 6.41 -6.69 -14.06
C SER A 223 7.87 -6.44 -14.42
N ASN A 224 8.41 -7.27 -15.31
CA ASN A 224 9.74 -7.07 -15.91
C ASN A 224 9.64 -6.47 -17.32
N ASP A 225 8.46 -6.01 -17.73
CA ASP A 225 8.27 -5.51 -19.08
C ASP A 225 8.87 -4.10 -19.24
N PRO A 226 9.68 -3.87 -20.30
CA PRO A 226 10.27 -2.56 -20.55
C PRO A 226 9.29 -1.54 -21.16
N SER A 227 8.08 -1.95 -21.55
CA SER A 227 7.05 -1.08 -22.11
C SER A 227 6.42 -0.24 -21.01
N ALA A 228 6.26 1.06 -21.27
CA ALA A 228 5.61 1.95 -20.33
C ALA A 228 4.12 1.61 -20.19
N PRO A 229 3.63 1.37 -18.97
CA PRO A 229 2.20 1.20 -18.74
C PRO A 229 1.47 2.53 -18.92
N ILE A 230 0.18 2.44 -19.22
CA ILE A 230 -0.74 3.57 -19.26
C ILE A 230 -1.58 3.48 -17.99
N LEU A 231 -1.45 4.44 -17.07
CA LEU A 231 -2.07 4.35 -15.75
C LEU A 231 -3.02 5.52 -15.53
N GLY A 232 -4.19 5.25 -14.97
CA GLY A 232 -5.21 6.24 -14.65
C GLY A 232 -6.07 5.79 -13.47
N LYS A 233 -6.78 6.74 -12.82
CA LYS A 233 -7.59 6.45 -11.62
C LYS A 233 -8.74 5.47 -11.86
N SER A 234 -9.29 5.46 -13.07
CA SER A 234 -10.44 4.60 -13.42
C SER A 234 -10.09 3.48 -14.39
N SER A 235 -8.97 3.59 -15.10
CA SER A 235 -8.53 2.61 -16.09
C SER A 235 -7.01 2.60 -16.19
N SER A 236 -6.42 1.40 -16.21
CA SER A 236 -4.99 1.20 -16.40
C SER A 236 -4.71 0.03 -17.32
N LYS A 237 -3.74 0.20 -18.22
CA LYS A 237 -3.25 -0.83 -19.13
C LYS A 237 -1.77 -1.04 -18.95
N PHE A 238 -1.39 -2.27 -18.66
CA PHE A 238 -0.01 -2.64 -18.38
C PHE A 238 0.20 -4.11 -18.72
N LYS A 239 1.46 -4.54 -18.72
CA LYS A 239 1.79 -5.96 -18.85
C LYS A 239 2.07 -6.60 -17.51
N PHE A 240 1.50 -7.77 -17.32
CA PHE A 240 1.55 -8.53 -16.09
C PHE A 240 1.52 -10.03 -16.41
N GLU A 241 2.45 -10.80 -15.84
CA GLU A 241 2.61 -12.25 -16.15
C GLU A 241 2.72 -12.54 -17.66
N ASN A 242 3.41 -11.67 -18.41
CA ASN A 242 3.57 -11.68 -19.89
C ASN A 242 2.31 -11.38 -20.71
N GLU A 243 1.16 -11.14 -20.07
CA GLU A 243 -0.08 -10.77 -20.74
C GLU A 243 -0.27 -9.25 -20.73
N GLU A 244 -0.87 -8.68 -21.78
CA GLU A 244 -1.39 -7.31 -21.74
C GLU A 244 -2.73 -7.34 -20.99
N VAL A 245 -2.82 -6.51 -19.95
CA VAL A 245 -3.96 -6.45 -19.04
C VAL A 245 -4.50 -5.04 -19.03
N LEU A 246 -5.81 -4.92 -19.17
CA LEU A 246 -6.58 -3.71 -18.93
C LEU A 246 -7.40 -3.92 -17.66
N VAL A 247 -7.24 -3.02 -16.70
CA VAL A 247 -8.02 -3.01 -15.45
C VAL A 247 -8.85 -1.75 -15.42
N GLU A 248 -10.16 -1.91 -15.31
CA GLU A 248 -11.13 -0.83 -15.20
C GLU A 248 -11.82 -0.89 -13.84
N LYS A 249 -11.93 0.26 -13.18
CA LYS A 249 -12.53 0.42 -11.86
C LYS A 249 -13.91 1.06 -11.97
N THR A 250 -14.88 0.49 -11.25
CA THR A 250 -16.18 1.09 -10.98
C THR A 250 -16.39 1.24 -9.47
N GLU A 251 -17.57 1.72 -9.02
CA GLU A 251 -17.85 1.94 -7.59
C GLU A 251 -17.74 0.67 -6.73
N GLY A 252 -18.03 -0.51 -7.30
CA GLY A 252 -18.08 -1.77 -6.56
C GLY A 252 -17.24 -2.90 -7.15
N GLU A 253 -16.62 -2.68 -8.31
CA GLU A 253 -15.99 -3.75 -9.07
C GLU A 253 -14.69 -3.31 -9.74
N MET A 254 -13.77 -4.25 -9.93
CA MET A 254 -12.63 -4.11 -10.82
C MET A 254 -12.75 -5.14 -11.93
N VAL A 255 -12.85 -4.69 -13.17
CA VAL A 255 -12.95 -5.52 -14.37
C VAL A 255 -11.57 -5.67 -14.98
N PHE A 256 -11.14 -6.90 -15.17
CA PHE A 256 -9.88 -7.26 -15.80
C PHE A 256 -10.20 -7.80 -17.18
N THR A 257 -9.63 -7.18 -18.21
CA THR A 257 -9.54 -7.76 -19.55
C THR A 257 -8.11 -8.21 -19.76
N VAL A 258 -7.91 -9.44 -20.21
CA VAL A 258 -6.58 -10.02 -20.42
C VAL A 258 -6.45 -10.47 -21.87
N ALA A 259 -5.47 -9.90 -22.58
CA ALA A 259 -5.23 -10.15 -24.00
C ALA A 259 -4.53 -11.50 -24.26
N ALA A 260 -5.12 -12.58 -23.75
CA ALA A 260 -4.64 -13.93 -23.93
C ALA A 260 -5.68 -14.77 -24.66
N ARG A 261 -5.24 -15.83 -25.34
CA ARG A 261 -6.17 -16.84 -25.91
C ARG A 261 -6.76 -17.74 -24.84
N LYS A 262 -5.97 -18.05 -23.81
CA LYS A 262 -6.36 -18.81 -22.62
C LYS A 262 -5.80 -18.11 -21.39
N ILE A 263 -6.55 -18.09 -20.30
CA ILE A 263 -6.08 -17.52 -19.03
C ILE A 263 -5.54 -18.65 -18.17
N SER A 264 -4.31 -18.51 -17.69
CA SER A 264 -3.73 -19.52 -16.79
C SER A 264 -4.31 -19.39 -15.38
N ALA A 265 -4.44 -20.51 -14.67
CA ALA A 265 -4.80 -20.46 -13.25
C ALA A 265 -3.77 -19.65 -12.45
N LEU A 266 -2.49 -19.71 -12.85
CA LEU A 266 -1.40 -18.95 -12.24
C LEU A 266 -1.65 -17.45 -12.28
N PHE A 267 -2.16 -16.92 -13.41
CA PHE A 267 -2.52 -15.51 -13.52
C PHE A 267 -3.53 -15.11 -12.42
N LEU A 268 -4.63 -15.88 -12.29
CA LEU A 268 -5.63 -15.62 -11.27
C LEU A 268 -5.08 -15.79 -9.85
N TYR A 269 -4.23 -16.80 -9.62
CA TYR A 269 -3.52 -16.97 -8.35
C TYR A 269 -2.70 -15.74 -7.99
N THR A 270 -1.97 -15.15 -8.94
CA THR A 270 -1.15 -13.96 -8.67
C THR A 270 -2.04 -12.76 -8.35
N VAL A 271 -3.13 -12.53 -9.10
CA VAL A 271 -4.10 -11.47 -8.81
C VAL A 271 -4.71 -11.64 -7.41
N VAL A 272 -5.15 -12.85 -7.08
CA VAL A 272 -5.69 -13.20 -5.75
C VAL A 272 -4.67 -12.98 -4.65
N SER A 273 -3.42 -13.39 -4.86
CA SER A 273 -2.33 -13.23 -3.91
C SER A 273 -2.07 -11.74 -3.63
N ILE A 274 -2.08 -10.91 -4.68
CA ILE A 274 -1.98 -9.44 -4.56
C ILE A 274 -3.13 -8.88 -3.72
N LEU A 275 -4.38 -9.25 -4.02
CA LEU A 275 -5.55 -8.80 -3.25
C LEU A 275 -5.49 -9.25 -1.79
N ASN A 276 -5.10 -10.49 -1.54
CA ASN A 276 -4.96 -11.02 -0.19
C ASN A 276 -3.89 -10.26 0.57
N LYS A 277 -2.75 -9.96 -0.05
CA LYS A 277 -1.70 -9.12 0.53
C LYS A 277 -2.23 -7.74 0.91
N ILE A 278 -2.95 -7.06 0.00
CA ILE A 278 -3.59 -5.77 0.29
C ILE A 278 -4.58 -5.91 1.46
N ASN A 279 -5.37 -6.98 1.45
CA ASN A 279 -6.38 -7.22 2.47
C ASN A 279 -5.73 -7.39 3.86
N THR A 280 -4.69 -8.22 3.96
CA THR A 280 -4.05 -8.55 5.24
C THR A 280 -3.15 -7.43 5.74
N GLU A 281 -2.36 -6.81 4.87
CA GLU A 281 -1.31 -5.86 5.29
C GLU A 281 -1.85 -4.43 5.44
N VAL A 282 -2.86 -4.04 4.65
CA VAL A 282 -3.37 -2.66 4.64
C VAL A 282 -4.79 -2.58 5.20
N MET A 283 -5.68 -3.46 4.75
CA MET A 283 -7.10 -3.36 5.07
C MET A 283 -7.51 -4.13 6.32
N ASN A 284 -6.54 -4.66 7.08
CA ASN A 284 -6.75 -5.38 8.34
C ASN A 284 -7.74 -6.56 8.21
N ALA A 285 -7.67 -7.29 7.09
CA ALA A 285 -8.54 -8.41 6.74
C ALA A 285 -10.04 -8.07 6.70
N ARG A 286 -10.39 -6.81 6.37
CA ARG A 286 -11.78 -6.33 6.31
C ARG A 286 -12.37 -6.33 4.90
N LEU A 287 -11.56 -6.53 3.86
CA LEU A 287 -12.10 -6.66 2.50
C LEU A 287 -12.79 -8.01 2.34
N SER A 288 -13.93 -7.99 1.67
CA SER A 288 -14.60 -9.19 1.20
C SER A 288 -15.01 -8.99 -0.26
N TRP A 289 -14.68 -9.95 -1.10
CA TRP A 289 -14.82 -9.88 -2.54
C TRP A 289 -15.02 -11.28 -3.11
N ASN A 290 -15.56 -11.36 -4.32
CA ASN A 290 -15.74 -12.58 -5.09
C ASN A 290 -15.14 -12.41 -6.49
N ILE A 291 -14.74 -13.50 -7.11
CA ILE A 291 -14.33 -13.52 -8.51
C ILE A 291 -15.51 -13.97 -9.35
N MET A 292 -15.81 -13.19 -10.38
CA MET A 292 -16.81 -13.51 -11.38
C MET A 292 -16.13 -13.67 -12.73
N LEU A 293 -16.35 -14.79 -13.42
CA LEU A 293 -15.74 -15.10 -14.70
C LEU A 293 -16.72 -14.82 -15.83
N GLU A 294 -16.22 -14.26 -16.94
CA GLU A 294 -17.03 -14.06 -18.14
C GLU A 294 -17.43 -15.40 -18.76
N ASN A 295 -18.72 -15.54 -19.02
CA ASN A 295 -19.29 -16.50 -19.94
C ASN A 295 -19.42 -15.85 -21.32
N VAL A 296 -18.53 -16.25 -22.22
CA VAL A 296 -18.41 -15.68 -23.57
C VAL A 296 -19.66 -15.99 -24.43
N GLU A 297 -20.37 -17.08 -24.16
CA GLU A 297 -21.53 -17.50 -24.98
C GLU A 297 -22.73 -16.55 -24.83
N ASN A 298 -22.93 -16.02 -23.63
CA ASN A 298 -24.09 -15.18 -23.29
C ASN A 298 -23.71 -13.79 -22.79
N ASN A 299 -22.41 -13.45 -22.76
CA ASN A 299 -21.87 -12.17 -22.30
C ASN A 299 -22.34 -11.81 -20.87
N THR A 300 -22.32 -12.80 -19.98
CA THR A 300 -22.64 -12.62 -18.55
C THR A 300 -21.45 -12.98 -17.67
N PHE A 301 -21.49 -12.58 -16.41
CA PHE A 301 -20.50 -12.96 -15.41
C PHE A 301 -21.12 -13.97 -14.44
N VAL A 302 -20.44 -15.09 -14.21
CA VAL A 302 -20.86 -16.13 -13.27
C VAL A 302 -19.86 -16.27 -12.14
N ALA A 303 -20.33 -16.71 -10.97
CA ALA A 303 -19.44 -16.93 -9.84
C ALA A 303 -18.42 -18.03 -10.16
N LEU A 304 -17.24 -17.93 -9.57
CA LEU A 304 -16.13 -18.86 -9.79
C LEU A 304 -16.53 -20.33 -9.55
N GLU A 305 -17.37 -20.64 -8.56
CA GLU A 305 -17.83 -22.02 -8.31
C GLU A 305 -18.76 -22.53 -9.41
N GLU A 306 -19.69 -21.68 -9.87
CA GLU A 306 -20.62 -22.01 -10.95
C GLU A 306 -19.88 -22.17 -12.29
N ALA A 307 -18.89 -21.31 -12.55
CA ALA A 307 -18.05 -21.39 -13.73
C ALA A 307 -17.30 -22.73 -13.84
N ARG A 308 -16.85 -23.28 -12.69
CA ARG A 308 -16.22 -24.60 -12.60
C ARG A 308 -17.19 -25.70 -12.98
N ASP A 309 -18.40 -25.68 -12.43
CA ASP A 309 -19.42 -26.70 -12.71
C ASP A 309 -19.85 -26.68 -14.18
N LEU A 310 -19.87 -25.49 -14.78
CA LEU A 310 -20.19 -25.27 -16.19
C LEU A 310 -19.01 -25.51 -17.15
N LYS A 311 -17.78 -25.69 -16.63
CA LYS A 311 -16.53 -25.81 -17.41
C LYS A 311 -16.39 -24.70 -18.47
N LEU A 312 -16.55 -23.45 -18.05
CA LEU A 312 -16.51 -22.32 -18.98
C LEU A 312 -15.13 -22.14 -19.61
N GLU A 313 -15.06 -22.21 -20.93
CA GLU A 313 -13.90 -21.75 -21.70
C GLU A 313 -13.83 -20.20 -21.67
N PRO A 314 -12.63 -19.60 -21.61
CA PRO A 314 -11.29 -20.22 -21.64
C PRO A 314 -10.76 -20.68 -20.27
N TRP A 315 -11.55 -20.52 -19.21
CA TRP A 315 -11.11 -20.65 -17.81
C TRP A 315 -10.86 -22.09 -17.40
N PHE A 316 -11.64 -23.04 -17.93
CA PHE A 316 -11.58 -24.44 -17.54
C PHE A 316 -11.41 -25.34 -18.78
N SER A 317 -10.31 -25.14 -19.52
CA SER A 317 -10.08 -25.88 -20.77
C SER A 317 -9.65 -27.33 -20.54
N ASP A 318 -10.09 -28.24 -21.43
CA ASP A 318 -9.80 -29.68 -21.32
C ASP A 318 -8.28 -30.02 -21.40
N ASP A 319 -7.43 -29.08 -21.83
CA ASP A 319 -5.97 -29.22 -21.90
C ASP A 319 -5.25 -29.05 -20.55
N ASP A 320 -5.95 -28.67 -19.47
CA ASP A 320 -5.38 -28.38 -18.14
C ASP A 320 -4.85 -29.62 -17.37
N GLN A 321 -4.75 -30.79 -18.03
CA GLN A 321 -4.32 -32.06 -17.41
C GLN A 321 -2.79 -32.19 -17.21
N GLY A 322 -2.01 -31.13 -17.45
CA GLY A 322 -0.56 -31.21 -17.59
C GLY A 322 0.30 -30.93 -16.35
N ASP A 323 -0.19 -30.15 -15.38
CA ASP A 323 0.58 -29.77 -14.20
C ASP A 323 -0.36 -29.49 -13.02
N GLU A 324 -0.39 -30.38 -12.03
CA GLU A 324 -1.30 -30.32 -10.88
C GLU A 324 -1.20 -28.93 -10.19
N ARG A 325 0.00 -28.35 -10.09
CA ARG A 325 0.23 -27.05 -9.42
C ARG A 325 -0.31 -25.83 -10.16
N SER A 326 -0.76 -25.97 -11.41
CA SER A 326 -1.31 -24.87 -12.22
C SER A 326 -2.71 -25.17 -12.74
N SER A 327 -3.40 -26.18 -12.21
CA SER A 327 -4.76 -26.49 -12.62
C SER A 327 -5.76 -25.53 -11.97
N PHE A 328 -6.83 -25.18 -12.69
CA PHE A 328 -7.95 -24.42 -12.12
C PHE A 328 -8.65 -25.17 -10.99
N SER A 329 -8.63 -26.52 -11.00
CA SER A 329 -9.19 -27.30 -9.90
C SER A 329 -8.41 -27.09 -8.59
N ASP A 330 -7.08 -27.01 -8.68
CA ASP A 330 -6.23 -26.71 -7.53
C ASP A 330 -6.44 -25.28 -7.06
N PHE A 331 -6.61 -24.32 -7.98
CA PHE A 331 -6.97 -22.94 -7.66
C PHE A 331 -8.22 -22.87 -6.79
N ILE A 332 -9.29 -23.54 -7.22
CA ILE A 332 -10.54 -23.55 -6.48
C ILE A 332 -10.38 -24.18 -5.10
N ASN A 333 -9.71 -25.34 -5.01
CA ASN A 333 -9.56 -26.08 -3.76
C ASN A 333 -8.66 -25.38 -2.72
N ASN A 334 -7.72 -24.54 -3.17
CA ASN A 334 -6.85 -23.75 -2.29
C ASN A 334 -7.44 -22.37 -1.97
N PHE A 335 -8.42 -21.90 -2.75
CA PHE A 335 -8.99 -20.56 -2.65
C PHE A 335 -10.35 -20.52 -1.91
N LEU A 336 -11.15 -21.60 -1.99
CA LEU A 336 -12.39 -21.79 -1.23
C LEU A 336 -12.17 -22.53 0.08
#